data_AF-A0A379TJ66-F1
#
_entry.id   AF-A0A379TJ66-F1
#
_cell.length_a   1.000
_cell.length_b   1.000
_cell.length_c   1.000
_cell.angle_alpha   90.00
_cell.angle_beta   90.00
_cell.angle_gamma   90.00
#
_symmetry.space_group_name_H-M   'P 1'
#
loop_
_entity.id
_entity.type
_entity.pdbx_description
1 polymer ?
#
loop_
_entity_poly.entity_id
_entity_poly.type
_entity_poly.pdbx_seq_one_letter_code
_entity_poly.pdbx_strand_id
1 'polypeptide(L)' 'MLRGLSKLRNLGQGYVNFGEPMPLMTYLNQHVPEWRESIDPIEAIRPAWLTPTVNSIAADLDGAY' A
#
# COMPACT_ATOMS: atom_id res chain seq x y z
N MET A 1 -34.18 -25.75 -7.00
CA MET A 1 -33.66 -24.37 -7.22
C MET A 1 -32.96 -23.75 -6.00
N LEU A 2 -32.62 -24.48 -4.93
CA LEU A 2 -32.04 -23.89 -3.70
C LEU A 2 -30.50 -23.97 -3.60
N ARG A 3 -29.82 -24.71 -4.49
CA ARG A 3 -28.35 -24.93 -4.42
C ARG A 3 -27.50 -23.86 -5.14
N GLY A 4 -28.12 -23.03 -5.99
CA GLY A 4 -27.42 -21.96 -6.73
C GLY A 4 -27.14 -20.72 -5.87
N LEU A 5 -28.00 -20.44 -4.88
CA LEU A 5 -27.90 -19.27 -4.01
C LEU A 5 -26.74 -19.34 -3.01
N SER A 6 -26.30 -20.55 -2.62
CA SER A 6 -25.17 -20.72 -1.69
C SER A 6 -23.82 -20.30 -2.27
N LYS A 7 -23.67 -20.33 -3.61
CA LYS A 7 -22.48 -19.81 -4.31
C LYS A 7 -22.45 -18.28 -4.40
N LEU A 8 -23.58 -17.60 -4.16
CA LEU A 8 -23.67 -16.13 -4.16
C LEU A 8 -23.19 -15.46 -2.87
N ARG A 9 -22.94 -16.22 -1.80
CA ARG A 9 -22.40 -15.68 -0.54
C ARG A 9 -21.01 -15.05 -0.68
N ASN A 10 -20.26 -15.43 -1.72
CA ASN A 10 -18.92 -14.92 -2.02
C ASN A 10 -18.86 -14.20 -3.38
N LEU A 11 -19.99 -14.01 -4.06
CA LEU A 11 -20.05 -13.26 -5.33
C LEU A 11 -20.02 -11.76 -5.01
N GLY A 12 -18.89 -11.12 -5.31
CA GLY A 12 -18.63 -9.69 -5.04
C GLY A 12 -17.40 -9.41 -4.18
N GLN A 13 -16.72 -10.43 -3.64
CA GLN A 13 -15.46 -10.26 -2.91
C GLN A 13 -14.27 -10.67 -3.78
N GLY A 14 -13.78 -9.73 -4.59
CA GLY A 14 -12.49 -9.83 -5.26
C GLY A 14 -11.43 -9.13 -4.42
N TYR A 15 -10.54 -9.89 -3.78
CA TYR A 15 -9.28 -9.33 -3.31
C TYR A 15 -8.35 -9.24 -4.51
N VAL A 16 -8.30 -8.07 -5.12
CA VAL A 16 -7.36 -7.75 -6.18
C VAL A 16 -6.20 -7.02 -5.54
N ASN A 17 -5.04 -7.69 -5.50
CA ASN A 17 -3.78 -6.97 -5.39
C ASN A 17 -3.53 -6.42 -6.79
N PHE A 18 -3.80 -5.13 -7.00
CA PHE A 18 -3.44 -4.49 -8.25
C PHE A 18 -1.92 -4.31 -8.25
N GLY A 19 -1.25 -5.16 -9.03
CA GLY A 19 0.10 -4.88 -9.55
C GLY A 19 1.15 -5.85 -9.08
N GLU A 20 2.36 -5.63 -9.58
CA GLU A 20 3.55 -6.25 -9.00
C GLU A 20 3.76 -5.68 -7.60
N PRO A 21 3.99 -6.51 -6.57
CA PRO A 21 4.22 -6.02 -5.21
C PRO A 21 5.45 -5.12 -5.16
N MET A 22 5.26 -3.88 -4.70
CA MET A 22 6.36 -2.94 -4.52
C MET A 22 7.12 -3.23 -3.21
N PRO A 23 8.43 -3.49 -3.25
CA PRO A 23 9.24 -3.63 -2.04
C PRO A 23 9.43 -2.27 -1.36
N LEU A 24 8.57 -1.95 -0.38
CA LEU A 24 8.55 -0.67 0.34
C LEU A 24 9.91 -0.25 0.88
N MET A 25 10.70 -1.17 1.44
CA MET A 25 12.03 -0.82 1.97
C MET A 25 13.00 -0.38 0.88
N THR A 26 12.97 -1.05 -0.27
CA THR A 26 13.79 -0.66 -1.42
C THR A 26 13.37 0.70 -1.94
N TYR A 27 12.07 0.95 -2.05
CA TYR A 27 11.54 2.24 -2.48
C TYR A 27 11.96 3.36 -1.53
N LEU A 28 11.77 3.17 -0.22
CA LEU A 28 12.13 4.16 0.80
C LEU A 28 13.64 4.41 0.83
N ASN A 29 14.47 3.37 0.71
CA ASN A 29 15.93 3.55 0.64
C ASN A 29 16.37 4.41 -0.56
N GLN A 30 15.60 4.44 -1.66
CA GLN A 30 15.90 5.21 -2.86
C GLN A 30 15.33 6.64 -2.79
N HIS A 31 14.12 6.81 -2.27
CA HIS A 31 13.39 8.09 -2.34
C HIS A 31 13.42 8.90 -1.04
N VAL A 32 13.66 8.24 0.11
CA VAL A 32 13.72 8.86 1.44
C VAL A 32 14.82 8.15 2.25
N PRO A 33 16.10 8.23 1.87
CA PRO A 33 17.19 7.42 2.46
C PRO A 33 17.29 7.53 3.99
N GLU A 34 16.89 8.67 4.55
CA GLU A 34 16.87 9.00 5.97
C GLU A 34 15.61 8.53 6.73
N TRP A 35 14.68 7.80 6.09
CA TRP A 35 13.38 7.45 6.68
C TRP A 35 13.47 6.75 8.05
N ARG A 36 14.58 6.03 8.30
CA ARG A 36 14.85 5.34 9.57
C ARG A 36 15.09 6.30 10.73
N GLU A 37 15.57 7.51 10.47
CA GLU A 37 15.79 8.54 11.49
C GLU A 37 14.48 9.05 12.10
N SER A 38 13.37 8.86 11.39
CA SER A 38 12.02 9.20 11.89
C SER A 38 11.39 8.09 12.74
N ILE A 39 12.09 6.97 12.98
CA ILE A 39 11.58 5.87 13.81
C ILE A 39 12.03 6.12 15.25
N ASP A 40 11.13 6.68 16.06
CA ASP A 40 11.31 6.80 17.50
C ASP A 40 10.56 5.64 18.20
N PRO A 41 11.24 4.84 19.05
CA PRO A 41 10.63 3.69 19.71
C PRO A 41 9.70 4.05 20.88
N ILE A 42 9.71 5.31 21.32
CA ILE A 42 8.96 5.82 22.47
C ILE A 42 7.77 6.64 21.99
N GLU A 43 7.97 7.55 21.03
CA GLU A 43 6.94 8.45 20.53
C GLU A 43 6.71 8.30 19.02
N ALA A 44 5.51 7.86 18.63
CA ALA A 44 5.15 7.77 17.22
C ALA A 44 4.84 9.15 16.63
N ILE A 45 5.85 9.84 16.13
CA ILE A 45 5.71 11.12 15.42
C ILE A 45 5.39 10.84 13.96
N ARG A 46 4.41 11.57 13.39
CA ARG A 46 4.17 11.53 11.94
C ARG A 46 5.36 12.18 11.22
N PRO A 47 6.14 11.43 10.43
CA PRO A 47 7.27 12.00 9.72
C PRO A 47 6.80 13.00 8.65
N ALA A 48 7.58 14.05 8.42
CA ALA A 48 7.33 15.00 7.34
C ALA A 48 7.35 14.34 5.95
N TRP A 49 8.14 13.27 5.78
CA TRP A 49 8.25 12.54 4.51
C TRP A 49 7.01 11.68 4.19
N LEU A 50 6.23 11.25 5.19
CA LEU A 50 5.20 10.22 4.98
C LEU A 50 4.14 10.62 3.94
N THR A 51 3.55 11.80 4.10
CA THR A 51 2.51 12.30 3.18
C THR A 51 3.01 12.47 1.74
N PRO A 52 4.11 13.20 1.48
CA PRO A 52 4.60 13.34 0.10
C PRO A 52 5.02 12.00 -0.51
N THR A 53 5.66 11.09 0.23
CA THR A 53 6.06 9.77 -0.29
C THR A 53 4.87 8.90 -0.67
N VAL A 54 3.80 8.87 0.14
CA VAL A 54 2.57 8.14 -0.20
C VAL A 54 1.92 8.71 -1.46
N ASN A 55 1.91 10.03 -1.62
CA ASN A 55 1.39 10.66 -2.84
C ASN A 55 2.23 10.29 -4.07
N SER A 56 3.57 10.23 -3.95
CA SER A 56 4.44 9.78 -5.04
C SER A 56 4.18 8.33 -5.41
N ILE A 57 4.06 7.42 -4.43
CA ILE A 57 3.72 6.01 -4.68
C ILE A 57 2.38 5.89 -5.41
N ALA A 58 1.37 6.66 -4.99
CA ALA A 58 0.06 6.65 -5.65
C ALA A 58 0.17 7.13 -7.10
N ALA A 59 0.92 8.20 -7.37
CA ALA A 59 1.15 8.70 -8.73
C ALA A 59 1.91 7.69 -9.61
N ASP A 60 2.93 7.02 -9.06
CA ASP A 60 3.71 5.98 -9.75
C ASP A 60 2.82 4.78 -10.12
N LEU A 61 1.89 4.40 -9.25
CA LEU A 61 0.95 3.31 -9.47
C LEU A 61 -0.17 3.68 -10.45
N ASP A 62 -0.73 4.88 -10.35
CA ASP A 62 -1.77 5.37 -11.29
C ASP A 62 -1.23 5.47 -12.72
N GLY A 63 0.04 5.87 -12.90
CA GLY A 63 0.69 5.93 -14.21
C GLY A 63 1.14 4.58 -14.77
N ALA A 64 1.12 3.52 -13.95
CA ALA A 64 1.52 2.16 -14.35
C ALA A 64 0.34 1.30 -14.85
N TYR A 65 -0.89 1.84 -14.85
CA TYR A 65 -2.12 1.18 -15.30
C TYR A 65 -2.76 1.82 -16.53
#